data_AF-U4T3P1-F1
#
_entry.id   AF-U4T3P1-F1
#
_cell.length_a   1.000
_cell.length_b   1.000
_cell.length_c   1.000
_cell.angle_alpha   90.00
_cell.angle_beta   90.00
_cell.angle_gamma   90.00
#
_symmetry.space_group_name_H-M   'P 1'
#
loop_
_entity.id
_entity.type
_entity.pdbx_description
1 polymer ?
#
loop_
_entity_poly.entity_id
_entity_poly.type
_entity_poly.pdbx_seq_one_letter_code
_entity_poly.pdbx_strand_id
1 'polypeptide(L)'
;MPNHHLTFMLFDIEKSLSISKITHATLTTSTKLMPQSANSSDYLVNSELVNTKSYHLDHLPELNHRHLDSSGSTNSELIAALQDGTLNPAKMHLLTAETQSSGRGQHGRSWQSPRGNVYLSLYHPVHMPISGLLSLIIGVELAKMPIIQTLNEQLQAQGLTPIGVKWANDLGFYQQAQRHKEPSALDNSALDQQTLPFHKLAGILIEPVMQAGKLVGVVMGIGLNVKATPKLTAQTCEGMSYQAISLQDICKMLTPQAEAITLPSLRALYEQMSKALMAAMTRFEHLALEAPTGHGYYLERFLQQFDAMDALAGLRLRVTQEYNNKEQVVTGHACGIDTHGCLQLRQDNGKISALFTGRIDVIY
;
A
#
# COMPACT_ATOMS: atom_id res chain seq x y z
N MET A 1 27.77 5.29 -15.88
CA MET A 1 27.07 3.99 -15.89
C MET A 1 25.98 4.09 -14.83
N PRO A 2 24.68 4.08 -15.19
CA PRO A 2 23.63 4.27 -14.20
C PRO A 2 23.52 3.02 -13.32
N ASN A 3 23.60 3.22 -12.00
CA ASN A 3 23.39 2.20 -11.00
C ASN A 3 21.91 1.77 -11.02
N HIS A 4 21.65 0.54 -11.41
CA HIS A 4 20.35 -0.09 -11.22
C HIS A 4 20.14 -0.34 -9.72
N HIS A 5 19.32 0.48 -9.07
CA HIS A 5 18.75 0.17 -7.76
C HIS A 5 17.77 -0.99 -7.92
N LEU A 6 18.15 -2.16 -7.41
CA LEU A 6 17.23 -3.29 -7.21
C LEU A 6 16.25 -2.94 -6.08
N THR A 7 15.05 -2.49 -6.46
CA THR A 7 13.92 -2.38 -5.54
C THR A 7 13.41 -3.79 -5.23
N PHE A 8 13.78 -4.34 -4.08
CA PHE A 8 13.20 -5.59 -3.57
C PHE A 8 11.81 -5.28 -2.98
N MET A 9 10.75 -5.64 -3.70
CA MET A 9 9.35 -5.52 -3.25
C MET A 9 9.02 -6.61 -2.25
N LEU A 10 8.15 -6.27 -1.30
CA LEU A 10 7.69 -7.10 -0.20
C LEU A 10 7.05 -8.44 -0.57
N PHE A 11 6.51 -8.57 -1.78
CA PHE A 11 5.99 -9.84 -2.32
C PHE A 11 7.02 -10.65 -3.12
N ASP A 12 8.19 -10.07 -3.44
CA ASP A 12 9.28 -10.75 -4.14
C ASP A 12 10.37 -11.31 -3.20
N ILE A 13 10.38 -10.90 -1.92
CA ILE A 13 11.42 -11.29 -0.94
C ILE A 13 11.34 -12.78 -0.57
N GLU A 14 10.19 -13.44 -0.68
CA GLU A 14 10.07 -14.87 -0.33
C GLU A 14 10.78 -15.83 -1.30
N LYS A 15 11.23 -15.36 -2.47
CA LYS A 15 11.91 -16.21 -3.47
C LYS A 15 13.41 -16.42 -3.25
N SER A 16 14.10 -15.67 -2.38
CA SER A 16 15.58 -15.72 -2.34
C SER A 16 16.22 -16.40 -1.12
N LEU A 17 15.45 -16.87 -0.14
CA LEU A 17 15.99 -17.56 1.03
C LEU A 17 15.93 -19.08 0.89
N SER A 18 16.69 -19.60 -0.07
CA SER A 18 17.22 -20.96 0.04
C SER A 18 18.66 -20.96 -0.49
N ILE A 19 19.57 -21.51 0.32
CA ILE A 19 20.98 -21.80 0.03
C ILE A 19 21.96 -20.66 0.36
N SER A 20 22.55 -20.70 1.55
CA SER A 20 24.01 -20.87 1.65
C SER A 20 24.42 -21.25 3.08
N LYS A 21 25.34 -22.21 3.13
CA LYS A 21 25.84 -22.89 4.31
C LYS A 21 26.81 -22.01 5.12
N ILE A 22 26.80 -22.30 6.42
CA ILE A 22 27.73 -21.90 7.47
C ILE A 22 29.19 -22.04 7.02
N THR A 23 30.00 -21.01 7.31
CA THR A 23 31.43 -21.19 7.61
C THR A 23 31.87 -20.16 8.66
N HIS A 24 32.32 -20.66 9.81
CA HIS A 24 32.92 -19.88 10.89
C HIS A 24 34.29 -19.33 10.45
N ALA A 25 34.54 -18.04 10.70
CA ALA A 25 35.88 -17.47 10.72
C ALA A 25 36.03 -16.56 11.94
N THR A 26 36.93 -16.98 12.83
CA THR A 26 37.34 -16.32 14.06
C THR A 26 38.43 -15.30 13.75
N LEU A 27 38.26 -14.01 14.05
CA LEU A 27 39.38 -13.06 14.10
C LEU A 27 39.28 -12.09 15.28
N THR A 28 40.25 -12.31 16.15
CA THR A 28 40.90 -11.52 17.21
C THR A 28 40.69 -9.99 17.27
N THR A 29 40.47 -9.55 18.51
CA THR A 29 40.52 -8.19 19.05
C THR A 29 41.92 -7.57 18.97
N SER A 30 42.00 -6.30 18.58
CA SER A 30 43.15 -5.43 18.89
C SER A 30 42.67 -4.01 19.21
N THR A 31 42.71 -3.68 20.49
CA THR A 31 42.57 -2.34 21.07
C THR A 31 43.72 -1.43 20.65
N LYS A 32 43.41 -0.19 20.20
CA LYS A 32 44.37 0.92 20.29
C LYS A 32 43.64 2.25 20.51
N LEU A 33 44.17 2.97 21.49
CA LEU A 33 43.66 4.19 22.13
C LEU A 33 43.71 5.44 21.23
N MET A 34 42.81 6.37 21.54
CA MET A 34 42.77 7.76 21.07
C MET A 34 43.98 8.60 21.55
N PRO A 35 44.15 9.80 20.97
CA PRO A 35 44.07 10.99 21.81
C PRO A 35 43.22 12.13 21.22
N GLN A 36 42.71 12.95 22.14
CA GLN A 36 41.99 14.22 21.94
C GLN A 36 42.95 15.38 21.58
N SER A 37 42.49 16.37 20.79
CA SER A 37 42.40 17.80 21.20
C SER A 37 42.00 18.75 20.06
N ALA A 38 41.00 19.61 20.34
CA ALA A 38 40.74 21.01 19.95
C ALA A 38 41.27 21.58 18.60
N ASN A 39 40.43 22.23 17.78
CA ASN A 39 40.04 23.65 17.94
C ASN A 39 39.08 24.12 16.82
N SER A 40 38.38 25.21 17.13
CA SER A 40 37.40 25.99 16.35
C SER A 40 37.92 26.69 15.10
N SER A 41 37.09 26.79 14.05
CA SER A 41 36.90 28.03 13.26
C SER A 41 35.76 27.89 12.25
N ASP A 42 34.97 28.95 12.16
CA ASP A 42 33.78 29.16 11.35
C ASP A 42 33.94 28.89 9.85
N TYR A 43 32.96 28.21 9.27
CA TYR A 43 32.66 28.30 7.84
C TYR A 43 31.17 28.57 7.65
N LEU A 44 30.89 29.77 7.15
CA LEU A 44 29.58 30.28 6.72
C LEU A 44 29.00 29.37 5.64
N VAL A 45 27.88 28.71 5.93
CA VAL A 45 27.04 28.06 4.92
C VAL A 45 25.87 28.97 4.61
N ASN A 46 25.80 29.44 3.37
CA ASN A 46 24.63 30.09 2.79
C ASN A 46 23.45 29.11 2.82
N SER A 47 22.52 29.27 3.77
CA SER A 47 21.26 28.55 3.77
C SER A 47 20.26 29.29 2.87
N GLU A 48 20.01 28.76 1.68
CA GLU A 48 18.78 29.07 0.94
C GLU A 48 17.59 28.63 1.80
N LEU A 49 16.78 29.60 2.20
CA LEU A 49 15.56 29.40 2.99
C LEU A 49 14.53 28.63 2.16
N VAL A 50 14.54 27.29 2.27
CA VAL A 50 13.39 26.48 1.88
C VAL A 50 12.27 26.81 2.86
N ASN A 51 11.22 27.46 2.36
CA ASN A 51 10.06 27.88 3.14
C ASN A 51 9.19 26.66 3.51
N THR A 52 9.64 25.84 4.46
CA THR A 52 8.86 24.74 5.03
C THR A 52 7.85 25.32 6.02
N LYS A 53 6.61 25.55 5.58
CA LYS A 53 5.51 25.78 6.51
C LYS A 53 5.24 24.47 7.25
N SER A 54 5.79 24.35 8.45
CA SER A 54 5.42 23.29 9.39
C SER A 54 3.99 23.54 9.86
N TYR A 55 3.06 22.69 9.43
CA TYR A 55 1.67 22.75 9.87
C TYR A 55 1.50 21.75 11.02
N HIS A 56 1.29 22.25 12.24
CA HIS A 56 0.96 21.41 13.39
C HIS A 56 -0.38 20.68 13.16
N LEU A 57 -0.34 19.34 13.20
CA LEU A 57 -1.52 18.47 13.29
C LEU A 57 -1.83 18.28 14.78
N ASP A 58 -3.04 18.62 15.23
CA ASP A 58 -3.36 18.84 16.64
C ASP A 58 -3.43 17.56 17.51
N HIS A 59 -2.91 16.42 17.04
CA HIS A 59 -2.91 15.17 17.81
C HIS A 59 -1.70 14.23 17.70
N LEU A 60 -0.53 14.61 17.15
CA LEU A 60 0.63 13.71 17.15
C LEU A 60 1.98 14.44 17.33
N PRO A 61 2.37 14.83 18.56
CA PRO A 61 3.73 15.27 18.88
C PRO A 61 4.83 14.22 18.62
N GLU A 62 4.49 13.00 18.17
CA GLU A 62 5.42 11.88 17.98
C GLU A 62 5.86 11.64 16.53
N LEU A 63 5.19 12.23 15.52
CA LEU A 63 5.39 11.85 14.11
C LEU A 63 6.39 12.70 13.30
N ASN A 64 7.08 13.67 13.91
CA ASN A 64 8.04 14.57 13.22
C ASN A 64 7.52 15.00 11.83
N HIS A 65 6.30 15.54 11.77
CA HIS A 65 5.58 15.77 10.51
C HIS A 65 6.18 16.91 9.70
N ARG A 66 6.36 16.66 8.40
CA ARG A 66 6.70 17.66 7.38
C ARG A 66 5.64 17.66 6.27
N HIS A 67 5.27 18.86 5.83
CA HIS A 67 4.33 19.06 4.73
C HIS A 67 4.99 19.89 3.63
N LEU A 68 4.88 19.43 2.39
CA LEU A 68 5.46 20.06 1.20
C LEU A 68 4.37 20.48 0.23
N ASP A 69 4.57 21.59 -0.48
CA ASP A 69 3.66 21.94 -1.59
C ASP A 69 3.90 21.04 -2.81
N SER A 70 5.15 20.63 -3.04
CA SER A 70 5.51 19.67 -4.07
C SER A 70 6.66 18.78 -3.62
N SER A 71 6.62 17.52 -4.02
CA SER A 71 7.62 16.49 -3.72
C SER A 71 7.99 15.74 -5.01
N GLY A 72 9.21 15.23 -5.11
CA GLY A 72 9.55 14.24 -6.12
C GLY A 72 8.70 12.98 -5.91
N SER A 73 8.87 12.35 -4.75
CA SER A 73 7.98 11.34 -4.20
C SER A 73 8.16 11.32 -2.69
N THR A 74 7.07 11.35 -1.94
CA THR A 74 7.11 11.36 -0.47
C THR A 74 7.82 10.13 0.08
N ASN A 75 7.70 8.96 -0.57
CA ASN A 75 8.45 7.78 -0.19
C ASN A 75 9.96 7.97 -0.39
N SER A 76 10.38 8.39 -1.59
CA SER A 76 11.81 8.56 -1.89
C SER A 76 12.49 9.56 -0.98
N GLU A 77 11.86 10.70 -0.76
CA GLU A 77 12.45 11.75 0.08
C GLU A 77 12.58 11.30 1.53
N LEU A 78 11.62 10.52 2.04
CA LEU A 78 11.68 9.99 3.39
C LEU A 78 12.78 8.92 3.52
N ILE A 79 12.88 7.99 2.58
CA ILE A 79 13.92 6.96 2.55
C ILE A 79 15.31 7.60 2.42
N ALA A 80 15.49 8.55 1.51
CA ALA A 80 16.76 9.22 1.30
C ALA A 80 17.22 9.95 2.57
N ALA A 81 16.33 10.72 3.20
CA ALA A 81 16.64 11.46 4.42
C ALA A 81 16.95 10.56 5.63
N LEU A 82 16.45 9.31 5.65
CA LEU A 82 16.83 8.32 6.67
C LEU A 82 18.19 7.68 6.36
N GLN A 83 18.47 7.41 5.08
CA GLN A 83 19.71 6.77 4.63
C GLN A 83 20.92 7.70 4.74
N ASP A 84 20.75 8.99 4.47
CA ASP A 84 21.80 10.01 4.58
C ASP A 84 21.99 10.55 6.02
N GLY A 85 21.13 10.13 6.96
CA GLY A 85 21.19 10.51 8.37
C GLY A 85 20.56 11.86 8.71
N THR A 86 19.92 12.54 7.76
CA THR A 86 19.16 13.78 7.99
C THR A 86 18.02 13.55 9.01
N LEU A 87 17.38 12.40 8.96
CA LEU A 87 16.33 11.98 9.88
C LEU A 87 16.81 10.85 10.79
N ASN A 88 16.43 10.93 12.07
CA ASN A 88 16.77 9.91 13.05
C ASN A 88 15.92 8.64 12.83
N PRO A 89 16.52 7.48 12.49
CA PRO A 89 15.78 6.24 12.22
C PRO A 89 15.13 5.62 13.47
N ALA A 90 15.45 6.11 14.67
CA ALA A 90 14.81 5.69 15.92
C ALA A 90 13.47 6.40 16.20
N LYS A 91 13.08 7.37 15.35
CA LYS A 91 11.82 8.11 15.49
C LYS A 91 10.92 7.86 14.28
N MET A 92 9.61 7.91 14.49
CA MET A 92 8.65 7.95 13.39
C MET A 92 8.74 9.29 12.65
N HIS A 93 8.57 9.27 11.33
CA HIS A 93 8.56 10.47 10.50
C HIS A 93 7.42 10.44 9.50
N LEU A 94 6.65 11.52 9.43
CA LEU A 94 5.55 11.68 8.50
C LEU A 94 5.90 12.74 7.45
N LEU A 95 5.81 12.39 6.18
CA LEU A 95 5.93 13.33 5.07
C LEU A 95 4.65 13.35 4.27
N THR A 96 4.14 14.56 3.98
CA THR A 96 2.95 14.77 3.17
C THR A 96 3.24 15.80 2.09
N ALA A 97 2.54 15.71 0.96
CA ALA A 97 2.68 16.67 -0.13
C ALA A 97 1.34 17.01 -0.79
N GLU A 98 1.20 18.24 -1.32
CA GLU A 98 0.02 18.63 -2.12
C GLU A 98 0.07 18.07 -3.55
N THR A 99 1.28 17.83 -4.08
CA THR A 99 1.53 17.24 -5.41
C THR A 99 2.80 16.38 -5.40
N GLN A 100 2.92 15.44 -6.35
CA GLN A 100 4.19 14.77 -6.63
C GLN A 100 4.54 14.85 -8.12
N SER A 101 5.80 15.13 -8.44
CA SER A 101 6.29 15.16 -9.84
C SER A 101 6.72 13.79 -10.37
N SER A 102 7.06 12.86 -9.46
CA SER A 102 7.52 11.50 -9.78
C SER A 102 6.93 10.46 -8.80
N GLY A 103 5.63 10.59 -8.52
CA GLY A 103 4.90 9.66 -7.66
C GLY A 103 5.03 8.22 -8.15
N ARG A 104 5.19 7.28 -7.22
CA ARG A 104 5.45 5.86 -7.52
C ARG A 104 4.34 4.94 -7.03
N GLY A 105 4.16 3.84 -7.75
CA GLY A 105 3.44 2.64 -7.34
C GLY A 105 4.35 1.40 -7.36
N GLN A 106 3.74 0.23 -7.23
CA GLN A 106 4.47 -1.05 -7.28
C GLN A 106 5.06 -1.35 -8.66
N HIS A 107 6.09 -2.20 -8.70
CA HIS A 107 6.81 -2.62 -9.91
C HIS A 107 7.29 -1.46 -10.80
N GLY A 108 7.65 -0.31 -10.21
CA GLY A 108 8.14 0.85 -10.94
C GLY A 108 7.04 1.70 -11.62
N ARG A 109 5.77 1.38 -11.40
CA ARG A 109 4.63 2.14 -11.94
C ARG A 109 4.62 3.58 -11.46
N SER A 110 4.06 4.46 -12.28
CA SER A 110 3.85 5.86 -11.90
C SER A 110 2.50 6.07 -11.20
N TRP A 111 2.49 6.81 -10.10
CA TRP A 111 1.29 7.29 -9.42
C TRP A 111 1.03 8.76 -9.75
N GLN A 112 -0.01 9.03 -10.55
CA GLN A 112 -0.38 10.38 -10.91
C GLN A 112 -0.85 11.16 -9.68
N SER A 113 -0.23 12.32 -9.46
CA SER A 113 -0.36 13.05 -8.18
C SER A 113 -0.85 14.51 -8.34
N PRO A 114 -2.06 14.76 -8.90
CA PRO A 114 -2.62 16.11 -9.02
C PRO A 114 -2.97 16.73 -7.65
N ARG A 115 -3.08 18.06 -7.60
CA ARG A 115 -3.49 18.77 -6.37
C ARG A 115 -4.91 18.40 -5.96
N GLY A 116 -5.17 18.36 -4.65
CA GLY A 116 -6.50 18.11 -4.07
C GLY A 116 -6.73 16.67 -3.61
N ASN A 117 -5.68 15.85 -3.61
CA ASN A 117 -5.65 14.45 -3.16
C ASN A 117 -4.64 14.30 -2.02
N VAL A 118 -4.54 13.11 -1.45
CA VAL A 118 -3.58 12.81 -0.38
C VAL A 118 -2.38 12.06 -0.94
N TYR A 119 -1.18 12.60 -0.66
CA TYR A 119 0.11 11.93 -0.82
C TYR A 119 0.83 11.97 0.52
N LEU A 120 0.96 10.80 1.14
CA LEU A 120 1.47 10.65 2.50
C LEU A 120 2.42 9.47 2.58
N SER A 121 3.52 9.64 3.28
CA SER A 121 4.46 8.57 3.62
C SER A 121 4.78 8.60 5.10
N LEU A 122 4.56 7.48 5.79
CA LEU A 122 4.94 7.30 7.19
C LEU A 122 6.11 6.34 7.28
N TYR A 123 7.21 6.79 7.88
CA TYR A 123 8.29 5.93 8.33
C TYR A 123 7.97 5.40 9.74
N HIS A 124 8.10 4.08 9.90
CA HIS A 124 7.97 3.40 11.18
C HIS A 124 9.22 2.55 11.45
N PRO A 125 9.94 2.77 12.58
CA PRO A 125 11.06 1.93 12.98
C PRO A 125 10.60 0.49 13.26
N VAL A 126 11.19 -0.49 12.58
CA VAL A 126 10.83 -1.91 12.76
C VAL A 126 12.02 -2.78 12.34
N HIS A 127 12.29 -3.82 13.12
CA HIS A 127 13.49 -4.65 12.98
C HIS A 127 13.16 -6.13 12.69
N MET A 128 11.90 -6.43 12.35
CA MET A 128 11.44 -7.78 12.01
C MET A 128 11.18 -7.89 10.50
N PRO A 129 11.24 -9.11 9.92
CA PRO A 129 10.89 -9.32 8.52
C PRO A 129 9.48 -8.79 8.22
N ILE A 130 9.36 -8.09 7.11
CA ILE A 130 8.09 -7.52 6.66
C ILE A 130 7.48 -8.52 5.67
N SER A 131 6.16 -8.76 5.77
CA SER A 131 5.43 -9.67 4.88
C SER A 131 4.31 -8.94 4.14
N GLY A 132 3.75 -9.59 3.13
CA GLY A 132 2.62 -9.07 2.35
C GLY A 132 1.39 -8.73 3.20
N LEU A 133 1.23 -9.37 4.37
CA LEU A 133 0.16 -9.08 5.32
C LEU A 133 0.12 -7.62 5.75
N LEU A 134 1.26 -6.93 5.89
CA LEU A 134 1.26 -5.53 6.31
C LEU A 134 0.46 -4.65 5.34
N SER A 135 0.56 -4.90 4.04
CA SER A 135 -0.21 -4.17 3.00
C SER A 135 -1.71 -4.38 3.16
N LEU A 136 -2.13 -5.61 3.44
CA LEU A 136 -3.53 -5.96 3.64
C LEU A 136 -4.08 -5.39 4.95
N ILE A 137 -3.28 -5.41 6.02
CA ILE A 137 -3.60 -4.78 7.30
C ILE A 137 -3.79 -3.27 7.13
N ILE A 138 -2.87 -2.59 6.42
CA ILE A 138 -3.01 -1.17 6.09
C ILE A 138 -4.31 -0.95 5.32
N GLY A 139 -4.60 -1.76 4.30
CA GLY A 139 -5.85 -1.65 3.54
C GLY A 139 -7.10 -1.74 4.42
N VAL A 140 -7.12 -2.71 5.35
CA VAL A 140 -8.22 -2.89 6.31
C VAL A 140 -8.35 -1.69 7.26
N GLU A 141 -7.25 -1.15 7.78
CA GLU A 141 -7.31 0.03 8.65
C GLU A 141 -7.71 1.32 7.90
N LEU A 142 -7.32 1.46 6.62
CA LEU A 142 -7.80 2.54 5.75
C LEU A 142 -9.29 2.41 5.43
N ALA A 143 -9.78 1.19 5.19
CA ALA A 143 -11.21 0.92 4.92
C ALA A 143 -12.10 1.25 6.13
N LYS A 144 -11.54 1.27 7.36
CA LYS A 144 -12.22 1.67 8.59
C LYS A 144 -12.23 3.19 8.82
N MET A 145 -11.60 3.98 7.97
CA MET A 145 -11.64 5.44 8.12
C MET A 145 -13.10 5.94 8.09
N PRO A 146 -13.49 6.90 8.95
CA PRO A 146 -14.88 7.34 9.06
C PRO A 146 -15.53 7.70 7.73
N ILE A 147 -14.82 8.43 6.86
CA ILE A 147 -15.35 8.80 5.54
C ILE A 147 -15.60 7.58 4.63
N ILE A 148 -14.76 6.56 4.69
CA ILE A 148 -14.95 5.32 3.91
C ILE A 148 -16.13 4.52 4.46
N GLN A 149 -16.27 4.44 5.79
CA GLN A 149 -17.41 3.79 6.42
C GLN A 149 -18.74 4.48 6.05
N THR A 150 -18.80 5.81 6.17
CA THR A 150 -19.99 6.59 5.76
C THR A 150 -20.32 6.38 4.29
N LEU A 151 -19.33 6.36 3.40
CA LEU A 151 -19.57 6.11 1.97
C LEU A 151 -20.05 4.67 1.73
N ASN A 152 -19.49 3.68 2.42
CA ASN A 152 -19.89 2.29 2.30
C ASN A 152 -21.33 2.05 2.77
N GLU A 153 -21.74 2.66 3.89
CA GLU A 153 -23.12 2.62 4.37
C GLU A 153 -24.09 3.16 3.30
N GLN A 154 -23.73 4.29 2.67
CA GLN A 154 -24.57 4.93 1.65
C GLN A 154 -24.59 4.16 0.33
N LEU A 155 -23.44 3.61 -0.10
CA LEU A 155 -23.36 2.72 -1.25
C LEU A 155 -24.25 1.49 -1.05
N GLN A 156 -24.13 0.83 0.10
CA GLN A 156 -24.92 -0.35 0.45
C GLN A 156 -26.42 -0.04 0.53
N ALA A 157 -26.80 1.09 1.13
CA ALA A 157 -28.20 1.53 1.19
C ALA A 157 -28.83 1.72 -0.20
N GLN A 158 -28.02 1.98 -1.23
CA GLN A 158 -28.45 2.13 -2.62
C GLN A 158 -28.21 0.88 -3.47
N GLY A 159 -27.81 -0.25 -2.86
CA GLY A 159 -27.50 -1.49 -3.57
C GLY A 159 -26.26 -1.40 -4.46
N LEU A 160 -25.37 -0.44 -4.21
CA LEU A 160 -24.09 -0.28 -4.90
C LEU A 160 -22.97 -1.04 -4.18
N THR A 161 -21.92 -1.38 -4.91
CA THR A 161 -20.77 -2.11 -4.38
C THR A 161 -19.97 -1.21 -3.43
N PRO A 162 -19.69 -1.64 -2.18
CA PRO A 162 -18.89 -0.86 -1.24
C PRO A 162 -17.41 -0.83 -1.66
N ILE A 163 -16.70 0.19 -1.20
CA ILE A 163 -15.24 0.28 -1.23
C ILE A 163 -14.67 -0.84 -0.35
N GLY A 164 -13.80 -1.66 -0.93
CA GLY A 164 -13.08 -2.71 -0.24
C GLY A 164 -11.57 -2.66 -0.46
N VAL A 165 -10.87 -3.62 0.15
CA VAL A 165 -9.45 -3.89 -0.03
C VAL A 165 -9.29 -4.87 -1.19
N LYS A 166 -8.64 -4.44 -2.25
CA LYS A 166 -8.24 -5.32 -3.35
C LYS A 166 -6.84 -5.84 -3.06
N TRP A 167 -6.71 -7.16 -2.98
CA TRP A 167 -5.41 -7.80 -2.88
C TRP A 167 -4.51 -7.38 -4.06
N ALA A 168 -3.25 -6.99 -3.84
CA ALA A 168 -2.55 -7.02 -2.56
C ALA A 168 -2.47 -5.68 -1.82
N ASN A 169 -2.80 -4.56 -2.47
CA ASN A 169 -2.30 -3.25 -2.03
C ASN A 169 -3.17 -2.05 -2.45
N ASP A 170 -4.41 -2.29 -2.87
CA ASP A 170 -5.28 -1.24 -3.40
C ASP A 170 -6.60 -1.17 -2.64
N LEU A 171 -7.22 0.02 -2.62
CA LEU A 171 -8.61 0.20 -2.18
C LEU A 171 -9.47 0.65 -3.35
N GLY A 172 -10.71 0.19 -3.38
CA GLY A 172 -11.65 0.49 -4.45
C GLY A 172 -12.73 -0.57 -4.56
N PHE A 173 -13.37 -0.66 -5.72
CA PHE A 173 -14.42 -1.64 -5.96
C PHE A 173 -14.53 -2.03 -7.44
N TYR A 174 -15.18 -3.16 -7.71
CA TYR A 174 -15.58 -3.55 -9.05
C TYR A 174 -17.06 -3.22 -9.21
N GLN A 175 -17.39 -2.32 -10.15
CA GLN A 175 -18.78 -2.01 -10.45
C GLN A 175 -19.34 -3.11 -11.35
N GLN A 176 -20.22 -3.96 -10.82
CA GLN A 176 -20.93 -4.92 -11.65
C GLN A 176 -21.94 -4.16 -12.54
N ALA A 177 -21.95 -4.47 -13.84
CA ALA A 177 -23.03 -4.03 -14.72
C ALA A 177 -24.35 -4.66 -14.25
N GLN A 178 -25.44 -3.90 -14.22
CA GLN A 178 -26.76 -4.47 -13.96
C GLN A 178 -27.06 -5.52 -15.04
N ARG A 179 -26.98 -6.81 -14.68
CA ARG A 179 -27.31 -7.91 -15.58
C ARG A 179 -28.82 -7.89 -15.81
N HIS A 180 -29.27 -7.35 -16.95
CA HIS A 180 -30.67 -7.43 -17.35
C HIS A 180 -31.07 -8.79 -17.94
N LYS A 181 -30.11 -9.70 -18.19
CA LYS A 181 -30.37 -11.08 -18.66
C LYS A 181 -29.31 -12.07 -18.16
N GLU A 182 -29.77 -13.21 -17.65
CA GLU A 182 -28.95 -14.41 -17.43
C GLU A 182 -28.33 -14.86 -18.78
N PRO A 183 -27.01 -15.06 -18.87
CA PRO A 183 -26.41 -15.61 -20.08
C PRO A 183 -26.83 -17.07 -20.27
N SER A 184 -27.18 -17.45 -21.50
CA SER A 184 -27.34 -18.88 -21.84
C SER A 184 -26.01 -19.61 -21.69
N ALA A 185 -26.01 -20.80 -21.10
CA ALA A 185 -24.84 -21.61 -20.73
C ALA A 185 -23.86 -22.00 -21.86
N LEU A 186 -24.09 -21.55 -23.10
CA LEU A 186 -23.29 -21.88 -24.29
C LEU A 186 -22.22 -20.83 -24.64
N ASP A 187 -22.12 -19.70 -23.93
CA ASP A 187 -21.24 -18.57 -24.32
C ASP A 187 -20.14 -18.20 -23.30
N ASN A 188 -19.84 -19.11 -22.35
CA ASN A 188 -18.89 -18.85 -21.26
C ASN A 188 -17.46 -18.51 -21.75
N SER A 189 -17.02 -19.02 -22.90
CA SER A 189 -15.69 -18.71 -23.44
C SER A 189 -15.55 -17.28 -23.96
N ALA A 190 -16.64 -16.63 -24.37
CA ALA A 190 -16.64 -15.23 -24.80
C ALA A 190 -16.73 -14.29 -23.58
N LEU A 191 -17.38 -14.72 -22.50
CA LEU A 191 -17.50 -13.97 -21.24
C LEU A 191 -16.17 -13.90 -20.47
N ASP A 192 -15.37 -14.98 -20.48
CA ASP A 192 -14.01 -14.99 -19.89
C ASP A 192 -13.04 -13.99 -20.57
N GLN A 193 -13.38 -13.48 -21.76
CA GLN A 193 -12.61 -12.42 -22.44
C GLN A 193 -12.98 -11.01 -21.98
N GLN A 194 -14.19 -10.82 -21.45
CA GLN A 194 -14.63 -9.53 -20.95
C GLN A 194 -14.15 -9.32 -19.51
N THR A 195 -13.51 -8.19 -19.25
CA THR A 195 -13.01 -7.84 -17.92
C THR A 195 -13.85 -6.75 -17.27
N LEU A 196 -14.10 -6.88 -15.97
CA LEU A 196 -14.66 -5.82 -15.13
C LEU A 196 -13.56 -4.84 -14.70
N PRO A 197 -13.68 -3.53 -15.00
CA PRO A 197 -12.68 -2.56 -14.59
C PRO A 197 -12.74 -2.33 -13.07
N PHE A 198 -11.57 -2.27 -12.45
CA PHE A 198 -11.45 -1.88 -11.05
C PHE A 198 -11.50 -0.35 -10.91
N HIS A 199 -12.34 0.17 -10.02
CA HIS A 199 -12.38 1.59 -9.68
C HIS A 199 -11.45 1.86 -8.51
N LYS A 200 -10.20 2.23 -8.82
CA LYS A 200 -9.11 2.42 -7.86
C LYS A 200 -9.21 3.76 -7.15
N LEU A 201 -9.43 3.69 -5.84
CA LEU A 201 -9.54 4.84 -4.94
C LEU A 201 -8.21 5.19 -4.30
N ALA A 202 -7.48 4.18 -3.82
CA ALA A 202 -6.18 4.36 -3.17
C ALA A 202 -5.18 3.27 -3.57
N GLY A 203 -3.90 3.59 -3.47
CA GLY A 203 -2.79 2.65 -3.62
C GLY A 203 -1.85 2.71 -2.43
N ILE A 204 -1.35 1.55 -2.03
CA ILE A 204 -0.39 1.35 -0.94
C ILE A 204 0.95 0.92 -1.53
N LEU A 205 2.03 1.57 -1.09
CA LEU A 205 3.40 1.23 -1.44
C LEU A 205 4.25 1.17 -0.16
N ILE A 206 4.71 -0.03 0.19
CA ILE A 206 5.57 -0.25 1.34
C ILE A 206 6.99 -0.53 0.83
N GLU A 207 7.96 0.23 1.34
CA GLU A 207 9.36 0.09 0.98
C GLU A 207 10.21 -0.08 2.25
N PRO A 208 11.07 -1.11 2.35
CA PRO A 208 11.95 -1.27 3.50
C PRO A 208 13.05 -0.21 3.49
N VAL A 209 13.43 0.25 4.69
CA VAL A 209 14.57 1.15 4.90
C VAL A 209 15.73 0.32 5.43
N MET A 210 16.80 0.28 4.66
CA MET A 210 18.03 -0.42 5.00
C MET A 210 19.12 0.58 5.37
N GLN A 211 19.86 0.31 6.44
CA GLN A 211 21.07 1.03 6.82
C GLN A 211 22.18 0.02 7.13
N ALA A 212 23.32 0.16 6.46
CA ALA A 212 24.44 -0.80 6.56
C ALA A 212 24.00 -2.28 6.41
N GLY A 213 23.08 -2.55 5.48
CA GLY A 213 22.57 -3.89 5.21
C GLY A 213 21.57 -4.44 6.24
N LYS A 214 21.18 -3.65 7.25
CA LYS A 214 20.17 -4.03 8.25
C LYS A 214 18.87 -3.27 8.01
N LEU A 215 17.75 -3.96 8.19
CA LEU A 215 16.44 -3.33 8.22
C LEU A 215 16.35 -2.44 9.47
N VAL A 216 16.10 -1.15 9.27
CA VAL A 216 15.89 -0.18 10.36
C VAL A 216 14.44 0.27 10.47
N GLY A 217 13.65 0.08 9.41
CA GLY A 217 12.22 0.32 9.42
C GLY A 217 11.58 0.17 8.06
N VAL A 218 10.35 0.68 7.94
CA VAL A 218 9.59 0.71 6.68
C VAL A 218 9.04 2.09 6.42
N VAL A 219 8.95 2.45 5.14
CA VAL A 219 8.15 3.59 4.68
C VAL A 219 6.86 3.07 4.05
N MET A 220 5.73 3.47 4.62
CA MET A 220 4.38 3.16 4.15
C MET A 220 3.83 4.39 3.40
N GLY A 221 3.85 4.33 2.08
CA GLY A 221 3.33 5.37 1.18
C GLY A 221 1.89 5.10 0.78
N ILE A 222 1.03 6.09 0.92
CA ILE A 222 -0.38 6.03 0.54
C ILE A 222 -0.72 7.18 -0.40
N GLY A 223 -1.27 6.83 -1.55
CA GLY A 223 -1.93 7.75 -2.46
C GLY A 223 -3.44 7.55 -2.40
N LEU A 224 -4.21 8.58 -2.05
CA LEU A 224 -5.67 8.52 -1.99
C LEU A 224 -6.28 9.64 -2.86
N ASN A 225 -7.15 9.23 -3.79
CA ASN A 225 -7.91 10.15 -4.64
C ASN A 225 -9.08 10.75 -3.85
N VAL A 226 -9.06 12.06 -3.59
CA VAL A 226 -10.05 12.75 -2.75
C VAL A 226 -10.96 13.63 -3.60
N LYS A 227 -10.42 14.70 -4.20
CA LYS A 227 -11.19 15.66 -5.00
C LYS A 227 -10.94 15.53 -6.50
N ALA A 228 -9.73 15.14 -6.88
CA ALA A 228 -9.31 15.04 -8.26
C ALA A 228 -9.18 13.57 -8.65
N THR A 229 -9.78 13.19 -9.77
CA THR A 229 -9.58 11.87 -10.37
C THR A 229 -8.50 11.96 -11.43
N PRO A 230 -7.34 11.30 -11.23
CA PRO A 230 -6.28 11.31 -12.21
C PRO A 230 -6.75 10.70 -13.55
N LYS A 231 -6.41 11.37 -14.66
CA LYS A 231 -6.69 10.84 -16.00
C LYS A 231 -5.64 9.80 -16.34
N LEU A 232 -5.99 8.53 -16.27
CA LEU A 232 -5.06 7.47 -16.65
C LEU A 232 -4.73 7.58 -18.16
N THR A 233 -3.44 7.47 -18.46
CA THR A 233 -2.86 7.43 -19.81
C THR A 233 -2.47 5.99 -20.13
N ALA A 234 -2.26 5.66 -21.41
CA ALA A 234 -1.77 4.33 -21.80
C ALA A 234 -0.49 3.92 -21.02
N GLN A 235 0.39 4.89 -20.74
CA GLN A 235 1.61 4.69 -19.97
C GLN A 235 1.37 4.45 -18.47
N THR A 236 0.28 4.98 -17.89
CA THR A 236 -0.01 4.82 -16.46
C THR A 236 -1.00 3.68 -16.19
N CYS A 237 -1.80 3.27 -17.17
CA CYS A 237 -2.57 2.03 -17.11
C CYS A 237 -1.71 0.78 -17.27
N GLU A 238 -0.60 0.86 -18.02
CA GLU A 238 0.31 -0.27 -18.32
C GLU A 238 -0.43 -1.59 -18.69
N GLY A 239 -1.51 -1.48 -19.48
CA GLY A 239 -2.30 -2.63 -19.90
C GLY A 239 -3.17 -3.27 -18.81
N MET A 240 -3.32 -2.65 -17.64
CA MET A 240 -4.27 -3.08 -16.61
C MET A 240 -5.66 -2.49 -16.84
N SER A 241 -6.69 -3.29 -16.55
CA SER A 241 -8.10 -2.88 -16.58
C SER A 241 -8.50 -2.23 -15.25
N TYR A 242 -8.07 -0.99 -15.03
CA TYR A 242 -8.57 -0.18 -13.92
C TYR A 242 -8.82 1.27 -14.35
N GLN A 243 -9.70 1.93 -13.61
CA GLN A 243 -10.02 3.35 -13.70
C GLN A 243 -9.75 3.99 -12.35
N ALA A 244 -9.30 5.24 -12.34
CA ALA A 244 -9.21 5.98 -11.09
C ALA A 244 -10.61 6.48 -10.69
N ILE A 245 -10.89 6.48 -9.39
CA ILE A 245 -12.07 7.13 -8.82
C ILE A 245 -11.64 7.94 -7.59
N SER A 246 -12.33 9.05 -7.32
CA SER A 246 -12.11 9.86 -6.12
C SER A 246 -13.28 9.77 -5.14
N LEU A 247 -13.04 10.07 -3.86
CA LEU A 247 -14.12 10.20 -2.87
C LEU A 247 -15.22 11.17 -3.35
N GLN A 248 -14.82 12.26 -4.00
CA GLN A 248 -15.75 13.24 -4.57
C GLN A 248 -16.63 12.67 -5.67
N ASP A 249 -16.12 11.75 -6.48
CA ASP A 249 -16.92 11.10 -7.52
C ASP A 249 -17.88 10.07 -6.93
N ILE A 250 -17.45 9.33 -5.89
CA ILE A 250 -18.33 8.43 -5.16
C ILE A 250 -19.50 9.22 -4.53
N CYS A 251 -19.23 10.37 -3.90
CA CYS A 251 -20.31 11.24 -3.39
C CYS A 251 -21.29 11.68 -4.49
N LYS A 252 -20.82 11.92 -5.73
CA LYS A 252 -21.70 12.31 -6.85
C LYS A 252 -22.53 11.15 -7.40
N MET A 253 -22.11 9.90 -7.18
CA MET A 253 -22.84 8.70 -7.62
C MET A 253 -24.10 8.44 -6.77
N LEU A 254 -24.16 8.97 -5.55
CA LEU A 254 -25.24 8.71 -4.60
C LEU A 254 -26.48 9.58 -4.87
N THR A 255 -27.69 9.01 -4.78
CA THR A 255 -28.99 9.69 -4.99
C THR A 255 -29.99 9.47 -3.84
N PRO A 256 -30.88 10.44 -3.48
CA PRO A 256 -30.89 11.86 -3.81
C PRO A 256 -30.06 12.71 -2.81
N GLN A 257 -29.66 13.93 -3.19
CA GLN A 257 -28.66 14.78 -2.50
C GLN A 257 -29.04 15.31 -1.09
N ALA A 258 -30.04 14.75 -0.41
CA ALA A 258 -30.62 15.32 0.81
C ALA A 258 -29.68 15.31 2.03
N GLU A 259 -28.67 14.44 2.04
CA GLU A 259 -27.53 14.51 2.96
C GLU A 259 -26.25 14.62 2.14
N ALA A 260 -25.87 15.85 1.77
CA ALA A 260 -24.62 16.08 1.06
C ALA A 260 -23.44 15.68 1.95
N ILE A 261 -22.89 14.49 1.69
CA ILE A 261 -21.69 13.98 2.37
C ILE A 261 -20.58 15.01 2.17
N THR A 262 -20.19 15.68 3.25
CA THR A 262 -19.11 16.65 3.23
C THR A 262 -17.79 15.92 3.39
N LEU A 263 -16.94 16.01 2.36
CA LEU A 263 -15.60 15.42 2.43
C LEU A 263 -14.76 16.12 3.51
N PRO A 264 -13.99 15.37 4.31
CA PRO A 264 -13.04 15.96 5.25
C PRO A 264 -11.98 16.81 4.54
N SER A 265 -11.37 17.74 5.27
CA SER A 265 -10.21 18.46 4.77
C SER A 265 -9.03 17.51 4.54
N LEU A 266 -8.09 17.85 3.65
CA LEU A 266 -6.87 17.05 3.46
C LEU A 266 -6.09 16.88 4.77
N ARG A 267 -6.08 17.92 5.62
CA ARG A 267 -5.50 17.85 6.96
C ARG A 267 -6.12 16.74 7.80
N ALA A 268 -7.45 16.70 7.88
CA ALA A 268 -8.15 15.68 8.64
C ALA A 268 -7.90 14.28 8.06
N LEU A 269 -7.78 14.15 6.74
CA LEU A 269 -7.41 12.89 6.10
C LEU A 269 -5.97 12.47 6.44
N TYR A 270 -4.99 13.38 6.42
CA TYR A 270 -3.62 13.07 6.84
C TYR A 270 -3.59 12.56 8.29
N GLU A 271 -4.36 13.16 9.20
CA GLU A 271 -4.45 12.72 10.59
C GLU A 271 -5.09 11.34 10.73
N GLN A 272 -6.24 11.12 10.07
CA GLN A 272 -6.94 9.83 10.09
C GLN A 272 -6.08 8.71 9.50
N MET A 273 -5.41 8.97 8.38
CA MET A 273 -4.54 8.00 7.73
C MET A 273 -3.29 7.72 8.58
N SER A 274 -2.70 8.74 9.21
CA SER A 274 -1.56 8.52 10.11
C SER A 274 -1.96 7.62 11.29
N LYS A 275 -3.15 7.81 11.87
CA LYS A 275 -3.70 6.93 12.91
C LYS A 275 -3.92 5.51 12.40
N ALA A 276 -4.49 5.36 11.20
CA ALA A 276 -4.70 4.05 10.58
C ALA A 276 -3.38 3.30 10.34
N LEU A 277 -2.33 3.99 9.86
CA LEU A 277 -1.01 3.38 9.63
C LEU A 277 -0.31 2.97 10.92
N MET A 278 -0.41 3.77 11.99
CA MET A 278 0.11 3.37 13.31
C MET A 278 -0.65 2.15 13.85
N ALA A 279 -1.99 2.15 13.76
CA ALA A 279 -2.80 0.99 14.17
C ALA A 279 -2.45 -0.27 13.36
N ALA A 280 -2.18 -0.11 12.06
CA ALA A 280 -1.74 -1.19 11.18
C ALA A 280 -0.40 -1.77 11.63
N MET A 281 0.58 -0.91 11.95
CA MET A 281 1.88 -1.36 12.48
C MET A 281 1.74 -2.07 13.83
N THR A 282 0.99 -1.51 14.77
CA THR A 282 0.72 -2.16 16.07
C THR A 282 0.11 -3.54 15.89
N ARG A 283 -0.85 -3.69 14.98
CA ARG A 283 -1.43 -5.00 14.67
C ARG A 283 -0.41 -5.94 14.04
N PHE A 284 0.37 -5.47 13.09
CA PHE A 284 1.40 -6.27 12.42
C PHE A 284 2.44 -6.79 13.40
N GLU A 285 2.88 -5.97 14.35
CA GLU A 285 3.76 -6.37 15.46
C GLU A 285 3.11 -7.43 16.36
N HIS A 286 1.83 -7.28 16.70
CA HIS A 286 1.10 -8.32 17.44
C HIS A 286 1.04 -9.66 16.68
N LEU A 287 0.83 -9.66 15.37
CA LEU A 287 0.87 -10.89 14.57
C LEU A 287 2.24 -11.56 14.63
N ALA A 288 3.32 -10.77 14.56
CA ALA A 288 4.68 -11.30 14.65
C ALA A 288 5.00 -11.87 16.04
N LEU A 289 4.48 -11.25 17.11
CA LEU A 289 4.60 -11.77 18.48
C LEU A 289 3.76 -13.04 18.70
N GLU A 290 2.61 -13.15 18.05
CA GLU A 290 1.70 -14.29 18.16
C GLU A 290 2.21 -15.52 17.40
N ALA A 291 2.79 -15.34 16.20
CA ALA A 291 3.25 -16.40 15.32
C ALA A 291 4.07 -17.53 15.98
N PRO A 292 5.10 -17.26 16.83
CA PRO A 292 5.87 -18.33 17.46
C PRO A 292 5.12 -19.07 18.58
N THR A 293 3.98 -18.57 19.04
CA THR A 293 3.22 -19.18 20.15
C THR A 293 2.33 -20.34 19.71
N GLY A 294 2.08 -20.48 18.41
CA GLY A 294 1.12 -21.44 17.86
C GLY A 294 -0.37 -21.05 18.04
N HIS A 295 -0.66 -19.94 18.71
CA HIS A 295 -2.00 -19.34 18.75
C HIS A 295 -2.19 -18.44 17.53
N GLY A 296 -3.45 -18.18 17.16
CA GLY A 296 -3.80 -17.37 15.98
C GLY A 296 -4.91 -16.37 16.24
N TYR A 297 -5.14 -15.92 17.48
CA TYR A 297 -6.24 -15.02 17.82
C TYR A 297 -6.21 -13.71 17.02
N TYR A 298 -5.06 -13.03 16.97
CA TYR A 298 -4.93 -11.78 16.22
C TYR A 298 -5.01 -12.02 14.72
N LEU A 299 -4.42 -13.12 14.24
CA LEU A 299 -4.46 -13.51 12.83
C LEU A 299 -5.88 -13.85 12.36
N GLU A 300 -6.59 -14.73 13.07
CA GLU A 300 -7.97 -15.11 12.78
C GLU A 300 -8.90 -13.90 12.78
N ARG A 301 -8.75 -13.01 13.76
CA ARG A 301 -9.52 -11.77 13.81
C ARG A 301 -9.19 -10.84 12.64
N PHE A 302 -7.92 -10.80 12.20
CA PHE A 302 -7.55 -10.06 11.00
C PHE A 302 -8.17 -10.67 9.74
N LEU A 303 -8.09 -11.99 9.56
CA LEU A 303 -8.67 -12.69 8.41
C LEU A 303 -10.19 -12.45 8.32
N GLN A 304 -10.91 -12.55 9.43
CA GLN A 304 -12.35 -12.24 9.49
C GLN A 304 -12.66 -10.79 9.10
N GLN A 305 -11.82 -9.84 9.51
CA GLN A 305 -11.98 -8.43 9.15
C GLN A 305 -11.65 -8.17 7.67
N PHE A 306 -10.65 -8.86 7.13
CA PHE A 306 -10.32 -8.80 5.72
C PHE A 306 -11.45 -9.36 4.86
N ASP A 307 -11.98 -10.54 5.19
CA ASP A 307 -13.08 -11.18 4.45
C ASP A 307 -14.32 -10.28 4.35
N ALA A 308 -14.63 -9.53 5.41
CA ALA A 308 -15.74 -8.57 5.41
C ALA A 308 -15.51 -7.33 4.51
N MET A 309 -14.28 -7.12 4.04
CA MET A 309 -13.84 -5.95 3.29
C MET A 309 -13.13 -6.33 1.97
N ASP A 310 -13.11 -7.61 1.58
CA ASP A 310 -12.38 -8.08 0.40
C ASP A 310 -13.12 -7.67 -0.88
N ALA A 311 -12.50 -6.78 -1.66
CA ALA A 311 -13.05 -6.29 -2.93
C ALA A 311 -13.10 -7.37 -4.03
N LEU A 312 -12.42 -8.50 -3.83
CA LEU A 312 -12.39 -9.62 -4.77
C LEU A 312 -13.35 -10.75 -4.38
N ALA A 313 -13.96 -10.70 -3.18
CA ALA A 313 -14.73 -11.81 -2.62
C ALA A 313 -15.75 -12.39 -3.62
N GLY A 314 -15.61 -13.69 -3.91
CA GLY A 314 -16.51 -14.44 -4.80
C GLY A 314 -16.40 -14.13 -6.29
N LEU A 315 -15.65 -13.09 -6.69
CA LEU A 315 -15.45 -12.73 -8.09
C LEU A 315 -14.64 -13.79 -8.83
N ARG A 316 -14.94 -14.00 -10.11
CA ARG A 316 -14.16 -14.84 -11.01
C ARG A 316 -12.94 -14.08 -11.48
N LEU A 317 -11.76 -14.63 -11.22
CA LEU A 317 -10.48 -14.01 -11.52
C LEU A 317 -9.73 -14.81 -12.57
N ARG A 318 -9.04 -14.10 -13.46
CA ARG A 318 -7.88 -14.59 -14.19
C ARG A 318 -6.64 -13.94 -13.60
N VAL A 319 -5.74 -14.74 -13.05
CA VAL A 319 -4.49 -14.27 -12.47
C VAL A 319 -3.33 -14.69 -13.37
N THR A 320 -2.66 -13.69 -13.93
CA THR A 320 -1.44 -13.86 -14.72
C THR A 320 -0.21 -13.72 -13.82
N GLN A 321 0.65 -14.72 -13.79
CA GLN A 321 1.93 -14.72 -13.07
C GLN A 321 3.08 -14.92 -14.05
N GLU A 322 4.22 -14.27 -13.79
CA GLU A 322 5.45 -14.54 -14.54
C GLU A 322 6.40 -15.39 -13.69
N TYR A 323 6.74 -16.57 -14.19
CA TYR A 323 7.67 -17.49 -13.53
C TYR A 323 8.70 -18.00 -14.54
N ASN A 324 9.99 -17.77 -14.28
CA ASN A 324 11.10 -18.12 -15.18
C ASN A 324 10.88 -17.64 -16.63
N ASN A 325 10.46 -16.38 -16.80
CA ASN A 325 10.11 -15.75 -18.09
C ASN A 325 9.01 -16.49 -18.86
N LYS A 326 8.17 -17.27 -18.18
CA LYS A 326 6.97 -17.90 -18.74
C LYS A 326 5.75 -17.37 -18.03
N GLU A 327 4.78 -16.96 -18.82
CA GLU A 327 3.47 -16.57 -18.32
C GLU A 327 2.70 -17.82 -17.90
N GLN A 328 2.22 -17.84 -16.66
CA GLN A 328 1.27 -18.81 -16.14
C GLN A 328 -0.03 -18.11 -15.82
N VAL A 329 -1.13 -18.68 -16.28
CA VAL A 329 -2.47 -18.15 -16.06
C VAL A 329 -3.25 -19.13 -15.20
N VAL A 330 -3.83 -18.64 -14.11
CA VAL A 330 -4.72 -19.40 -13.23
C VAL A 330 -6.08 -18.71 -13.22
N THR A 331 -7.14 -19.46 -13.49
CA THR A 331 -8.52 -18.95 -13.47
C THR A 331 -9.32 -19.64 -12.37
N GLY A 332 -10.19 -18.90 -11.69
CA GLY A 332 -11.07 -19.45 -10.66
C GLY A 332 -11.84 -18.37 -9.89
N HIS A 333 -12.42 -18.74 -8.77
CA HIS A 333 -13.13 -17.80 -7.89
C HIS A 333 -12.29 -17.43 -6.67
N ALA A 334 -12.22 -16.13 -6.37
CA ALA A 334 -11.53 -15.64 -5.18
C ALA A 334 -12.21 -16.15 -3.91
N CYS A 335 -11.41 -16.66 -2.98
CA CYS A 335 -11.85 -17.26 -1.72
C CYS A 335 -11.13 -16.63 -0.51
N GLY A 336 -10.83 -15.32 -0.59
CA GLY A 336 -10.10 -14.59 0.44
C GLY A 336 -8.60 -14.85 0.39
N ILE A 337 -7.95 -14.78 1.56
CA ILE A 337 -6.51 -14.96 1.74
C ILE A 337 -6.22 -16.06 2.77
N ASP A 338 -5.05 -16.70 2.66
CA ASP A 338 -4.57 -17.62 3.71
C ASP A 338 -3.86 -16.89 4.86
N THR A 339 -3.36 -17.68 5.82
CA THR A 339 -2.60 -17.21 6.99
C THR A 339 -1.29 -16.48 6.66
N HIS A 340 -0.82 -16.57 5.42
CA HIS A 340 0.36 -15.86 4.92
C HIS A 340 0.00 -14.61 4.11
N GLY A 341 -1.31 -14.37 3.89
CA GLY A 341 -1.79 -13.26 3.08
C GLY A 341 -1.79 -13.57 1.57
N CYS A 342 -1.67 -14.84 1.18
CA CYS A 342 -1.72 -15.24 -0.23
C CYS A 342 -3.18 -15.32 -0.69
N LEU A 343 -3.47 -14.77 -1.86
CA LEU A 343 -4.79 -14.86 -2.47
C LEU A 343 -5.14 -16.33 -2.73
N GLN A 344 -6.29 -16.78 -2.23
CA GLN A 344 -6.81 -18.12 -2.46
C GLN A 344 -7.75 -18.11 -3.65
N LEU A 345 -7.42 -18.91 -4.67
CA LEU A 345 -8.22 -19.04 -5.89
C LEU A 345 -8.71 -20.47 -6.05
N ARG A 346 -10.04 -20.67 -5.97
CA ARG A 346 -10.69 -21.95 -6.23
C ARG A 346 -10.94 -22.14 -7.72
N GLN A 347 -10.20 -23.03 -8.34
CA GLN A 347 -10.29 -23.37 -9.76
C GLN A 347 -11.54 -24.22 -10.06
N ASP A 348 -11.89 -24.34 -11.35
CA ASP A 348 -13.09 -25.07 -11.81
C ASP A 348 -13.04 -26.59 -11.48
N ASN A 349 -11.83 -27.15 -11.29
CA ASN A 349 -11.64 -28.53 -10.83
C ASN A 349 -11.74 -28.70 -9.30
N GLY A 350 -12.09 -27.64 -8.57
CA GLY A 350 -12.19 -27.61 -7.10
C GLY A 350 -10.86 -27.40 -6.36
N LYS A 351 -9.71 -27.40 -7.06
CA LYS A 351 -8.41 -27.14 -6.45
C LYS A 351 -8.30 -25.69 -5.99
N ILE A 352 -7.79 -25.48 -4.78
CA ILE A 352 -7.41 -24.15 -4.28
C ILE A 352 -5.92 -23.91 -4.57
N SER A 353 -5.61 -22.78 -5.20
CA SER A 353 -4.25 -22.28 -5.38
C SER A 353 -4.02 -21.07 -4.48
N ALA A 354 -2.91 -21.08 -3.75
CA ALA A 354 -2.38 -19.90 -3.06
C ALA A 354 -1.48 -19.10 -4.03
N LEU A 355 -1.78 -17.82 -4.20
CA LEU A 355 -1.06 -16.93 -5.12
C LEU A 355 -0.38 -15.80 -4.34
N PHE A 356 0.94 -15.67 -4.52
CA PHE A 356 1.78 -14.69 -3.82
C PHE A 356 1.92 -13.37 -4.59
N THR A 357 1.81 -13.43 -5.90
CA THR A 357 1.89 -12.28 -6.82
C THR A 357 1.05 -12.58 -8.05
N GLY A 358 0.73 -11.56 -8.84
CA GLY A 358 0.06 -11.73 -10.14
C GLY A 358 -0.77 -10.51 -10.54
N ARG A 359 -0.91 -10.33 -11.85
CA ARG A 359 -1.87 -9.38 -12.41
C ARG A 359 -3.26 -10.00 -12.36
N ILE A 360 -4.20 -9.28 -11.74
CA ILE A 360 -5.60 -9.71 -11.61
C ILE A 360 -6.46 -9.02 -12.67
N ASP A 361 -7.12 -9.83 -13.49
CA ASP A 361 -8.30 -9.46 -14.25
C ASP A 361 -9.53 -10.10 -13.59
N VAL A 362 -10.57 -9.31 -13.31
CA VAL A 362 -11.87 -9.87 -12.95
C VAL A 362 -12.63 -10.13 -14.25
N ILE A 363 -13.12 -11.35 -14.43
CA ILE A 363 -13.83 -11.81 -15.64
C ILE A 363 -15.29 -12.15 -15.32
N TYR A 364 -16.15 -12.16 -16.34
CA TYR A 364 -17.61 -12.29 -16.18
C TYR A 364 -18.12 -13.71 -16.00
#